data_AF-A0A538KQG0-F1
#
_entry.id   AF-A0A538KQG0-F1
#
_cell.length_a   1.000
_cell.length_b   1.000
_cell.length_c   1.000
_cell.angle_alpha   90.00
_cell.angle_beta   90.00
_cell.angle_gamma   90.00
#
_symmetry.space_group_name_H-M   'P 1'
#
loop_
_entity.id
_entity.type
_entity.pdbx_description
1 polymer ?
#
loop_
_entity_poly.entity_id
_entity_poly.type
_entity_poly.pdbx_seq_one_letter_code
_entity_poly.pdbx_strand_id
1 'polypeptide(L)'
;MSADRLGVLARARDHGVHARGIATTRQHAYAHVPPLRRSLSVRPGMASISILSRNKRRRTEIAARQDSRTRVRAGSSRRSRAPRHSYAELPAPARWQPELPRGTLRPVPDASDTGGPAFADERQARIAELVGVRGRARIGELAALFGVTEPTIRKDLSALQEQGLLKRTHGGALAVHPNVDRELAGRQTTNRAAKEAIARACLRLLRDGDSVFLDSGTTVDALARALAQNGGARLSVLTSSLSVASTLAEVPSIDSVLLGGQVRRVDGSVVGDLALENLQRFTFSTAFIGASGFSEAGVSVGSLAEAALKAAVIERARRVVLPIDHSKVGATDFARVCELDAVDAVVMDEATPAVEELCAAFDIELIRAQ
;
A
#
# COMPACT_ATOMS: atom_id res chain seq x y z
N MET A 1 -20.95 -81.14 -20.51
CA MET A 1 -21.38 -79.91 -21.22
C MET A 1 -20.91 -78.71 -20.39
N SER A 2 -20.54 -77.60 -21.03
CA SER A 2 -20.07 -76.34 -20.40
C SER A 2 -21.21 -75.66 -19.57
N ALA A 3 -21.06 -74.66 -18.70
CA ALA A 3 -19.97 -73.71 -18.35
C ALA A 3 -20.29 -73.06 -16.95
N ASP A 4 -19.55 -72.13 -16.30
CA ASP A 4 -18.19 -71.56 -16.48
C ASP A 4 -17.66 -70.84 -15.19
N ARG A 5 -16.39 -70.40 -15.21
CA ARG A 5 -15.74 -69.20 -14.59
C ARG A 5 -15.95 -68.80 -13.09
N LEU A 6 -14.90 -68.84 -12.25
CA LEU A 6 -13.84 -67.81 -11.94
C LEU A 6 -14.29 -66.69 -10.97
N GLY A 7 -13.51 -66.14 -10.01
CA GLY A 7 -12.15 -66.38 -9.47
C GLY A 7 -11.78 -65.20 -8.52
N VAL A 8 -11.44 -65.38 -7.23
CA VAL A 8 -10.12 -65.69 -6.62
C VAL A 8 -9.18 -64.48 -6.36
N LEU A 9 -9.11 -64.09 -5.06
CA LEU A 9 -7.95 -63.76 -4.18
C LEU A 9 -6.85 -62.76 -4.63
N ALA A 10 -6.40 -61.73 -3.89
CA ALA A 10 -6.08 -61.49 -2.46
C ALA A 10 -4.63 -61.81 -2.02
N ARG A 11 -3.94 -60.85 -1.36
CA ARG A 11 -3.17 -60.99 -0.08
C ARG A 11 -2.37 -59.75 0.32
N ALA A 12 -2.18 -59.59 1.64
CA ALA A 12 -1.19 -58.73 2.29
C ALA A 12 -0.43 -59.56 3.35
N ARG A 13 0.78 -59.14 3.77
CA ARG A 13 1.34 -59.44 5.10
C ARG A 13 2.63 -58.69 5.46
N ASP A 14 2.66 -58.27 6.72
CA ASP A 14 3.78 -57.77 7.54
C ASP A 14 5.13 -58.50 7.45
N HIS A 15 6.20 -57.76 7.78
CA HIS A 15 7.22 -58.16 8.77
C HIS A 15 8.02 -56.94 9.26
N GLY A 16 8.45 -56.94 10.53
CA GLY A 16 9.38 -55.95 11.10
C GLY A 16 10.24 -56.55 12.22
N VAL A 17 11.44 -55.99 12.46
CA VAL A 17 12.35 -56.36 13.57
C VAL A 17 13.15 -55.13 14.06
N HIS A 18 13.43 -55.07 15.37
CA HIS A 18 14.25 -54.05 16.07
C HIS A 18 15.77 -54.19 15.86
N ALA A 19 16.56 -53.10 16.05
CA ALA A 19 17.42 -52.90 17.25
C ALA A 19 18.44 -51.74 17.14
N ARG A 20 18.66 -51.06 18.29
CA ARG A 20 19.89 -50.43 18.87
C ARG A 20 21.11 -50.30 17.92
N GLY A 21 21.80 -49.16 17.75
CA GLY A 21 22.06 -48.04 18.67
C GLY A 21 23.49 -48.10 19.24
N ILE A 22 24.33 -47.08 19.02
CA ILE A 22 25.57 -46.72 19.75
C ILE A 22 26.01 -45.32 19.28
N ALA A 23 26.49 -44.48 20.21
CA ALA A 23 27.12 -43.19 19.89
C ALA A 23 28.65 -43.29 20.06
N THR A 24 29.41 -42.57 19.24
CA THR A 24 30.84 -42.31 19.50
C THR A 24 31.25 -40.89 19.13
N THR A 25 31.84 -40.22 20.11
CA THR A 25 32.40 -38.87 20.04
C THR A 25 33.74 -38.87 19.28
N ARG A 26 34.03 -37.82 18.49
CA ARG A 26 35.42 -37.42 18.23
C ARG A 26 35.57 -35.90 18.05
N GLN A 27 36.49 -35.34 18.83
CA GLN A 27 36.91 -33.94 18.75
C GLN A 27 38.11 -33.81 17.80
N HIS A 28 38.15 -32.76 16.98
CA HIS A 28 39.37 -32.08 16.56
C HIS A 28 38.99 -30.59 16.37
N ALA A 29 39.42 -29.67 17.22
CA ALA A 29 40.77 -29.13 17.41
C ALA A 29 40.97 -27.84 16.57
N TYR A 30 41.16 -26.72 17.28
CA TYR A 30 41.35 -25.39 16.71
C TYR A 30 42.67 -25.28 15.92
N ALA A 31 42.66 -24.50 14.83
CA ALA A 31 43.85 -24.01 14.17
C ALA A 31 43.88 -22.48 14.20
N HIS A 32 44.94 -21.90 14.78
CA HIS A 32 45.18 -20.46 14.79
C HIS A 32 45.55 -19.93 13.40
N VAL A 33 45.03 -18.76 13.03
CA VAL A 33 45.47 -17.99 11.85
C VAL A 33 46.10 -16.68 12.32
N PRO A 34 47.37 -16.37 11.97
CA PRO A 34 48.04 -15.14 12.40
C PRO A 34 47.69 -13.93 11.50
N PRO A 35 47.82 -12.68 12.00
CA PRO A 35 47.41 -11.49 11.26
C PRO A 35 48.48 -10.99 10.27
N LEU A 36 48.10 -10.79 9.01
CA LEU A 36 48.94 -10.12 8.02
C LEU A 36 48.65 -8.61 7.97
N ARG A 37 49.60 -7.81 8.47
CA ARG A 37 49.68 -6.38 8.16
C ARG A 37 50.20 -6.19 6.73
N ARG A 38 49.42 -5.55 5.85
CA ARG A 38 49.98 -4.73 4.76
C ARG A 38 49.21 -3.43 4.60
N SER A 39 49.95 -2.34 4.67
CA SER A 39 49.50 -0.98 4.36
C SER A 39 49.39 -0.78 2.85
N LEU A 40 48.27 -0.23 2.38
CA LEU A 40 48.19 0.43 1.08
C LEU A 40 47.57 1.82 1.25
N SER A 41 48.34 2.82 0.85
CA SER A 41 47.94 4.23 0.82
C SER A 41 47.00 4.50 -0.35
N VAL A 42 45.84 5.08 -0.07
CA VAL A 42 44.97 5.68 -1.11
C VAL A 42 44.76 7.15 -0.77
N ARG A 43 44.92 8.02 -1.77
CA ARG A 43 44.79 9.48 -1.63
C ARG A 43 43.34 9.88 -1.35
N PRO A 44 43.06 10.91 -0.54
CA PRO A 44 41.70 11.40 -0.33
C PRO A 44 41.22 12.24 -1.52
N GLY A 45 40.27 11.71 -2.29
CA GLY A 45 39.38 12.51 -3.13
C GLY A 45 38.19 12.98 -2.30
N MET A 46 37.98 14.29 -2.17
CA MET A 46 36.85 14.85 -1.42
C MET A 46 35.54 14.72 -2.19
N ALA A 47 34.52 14.08 -1.59
CA ALA A 47 33.09 14.48 -1.61
C ALA A 47 32.19 13.35 -1.08
N SER A 48 32.03 13.21 0.25
CA SER A 48 30.94 12.43 0.91
C SER A 48 30.99 12.55 2.44
N ILE A 49 30.58 13.69 3.01
CA ILE A 49 30.50 13.88 4.48
C ILE A 49 29.11 14.39 4.95
N SER A 50 28.27 14.92 4.07
CA SER A 50 26.94 15.45 4.43
C SER A 50 25.94 14.37 4.90
N ILE A 51 25.77 13.30 4.13
CA ILE A 51 24.68 12.31 4.32
C ILE A 51 24.78 11.55 5.66
N LEU A 52 25.98 11.10 6.06
CA LEU A 52 26.16 10.40 7.35
C LEU A 52 25.94 11.30 8.59
N SER A 53 26.03 12.62 8.45
CA SER A 53 25.94 13.54 9.59
C SER A 53 24.49 13.74 10.09
N ARG A 54 23.51 13.80 9.19
CA ARG A 54 22.08 14.02 9.52
C ARG A 54 21.48 12.83 10.26
N ASN A 55 21.81 11.61 9.82
CA ASN A 55 21.28 10.37 10.39
C ASN A 55 21.70 10.17 11.88
N LYS A 56 22.86 10.73 12.29
CA LYS A 56 23.30 10.69 13.69
C LYS A 56 22.46 11.60 14.61
N ARG A 57 21.96 12.74 14.13
CA ARG A 57 21.09 13.66 14.90
C ARG A 57 19.66 13.09 15.08
N ARG A 58 19.06 12.53 14.02
CA ARG A 58 17.74 11.86 14.13
C ARG A 58 17.76 10.70 15.14
N ARG A 59 18.85 9.90 15.18
CA ARG A 59 19.00 8.82 16.18
C ARG A 59 19.08 9.32 17.62
N THR A 60 19.70 10.47 17.90
CA THR A 60 19.76 11.04 19.26
C THR A 60 18.42 11.61 19.74
N GLU A 61 17.64 12.22 18.87
CA GLU A 61 16.34 12.81 19.24
C GLU A 61 15.24 11.76 19.43
N ILE A 62 15.24 10.69 18.62
CA ILE A 62 14.26 9.60 18.73
C ILE A 62 14.51 8.75 19.99
N ALA A 63 15.77 8.47 20.35
CA ALA A 63 16.10 7.77 21.60
C ALA A 63 15.63 8.57 22.83
N ALA A 64 15.77 9.90 22.82
CA ALA A 64 15.26 10.77 23.89
C ALA A 64 13.72 10.80 23.99
N ARG A 65 13.00 10.59 22.86
CA ARG A 65 11.53 10.47 22.83
C ARG A 65 11.00 9.12 23.30
N GLN A 66 11.80 8.05 23.22
CA GLN A 66 11.42 6.74 23.76
C GLN A 66 11.59 6.70 25.29
N ASP A 67 12.71 7.18 25.85
CA ASP A 67 12.97 7.14 27.30
C ASP A 67 12.01 8.03 28.11
N SER A 68 11.46 9.08 27.49
CA SER A 68 10.43 9.95 28.10
C SER A 68 9.03 9.32 28.15
N ARG A 69 8.72 8.34 27.28
CA ARG A 69 7.44 7.59 27.36
C ARG A 69 7.44 6.51 28.45
N THR A 70 8.60 5.93 28.77
CA THR A 70 8.75 4.94 29.86
C THR A 70 8.58 5.54 31.26
N ARG A 71 8.79 6.86 31.44
CA ARG A 71 8.76 7.52 32.75
C ARG A 71 7.41 8.07 33.21
N VAL A 72 6.37 8.07 32.36
CA VAL A 72 5.04 8.63 32.73
C VAL A 72 4.10 7.58 33.35
N ARG A 73 4.48 6.30 33.37
CA ARG A 73 3.62 5.21 33.90
C ARG A 73 3.73 4.96 35.41
N ALA A 74 3.95 6.02 36.20
CA ALA A 74 3.87 5.99 37.67
C ALA A 74 3.50 7.38 38.21
N GLY A 75 2.22 7.64 38.49
CA GLY A 75 1.81 8.97 38.96
C GLY A 75 0.31 9.19 39.14
N SER A 76 -0.23 8.70 40.25
CA SER A 76 -1.42 9.18 40.99
C SER A 76 -2.65 9.76 40.24
N SER A 77 -3.80 9.15 40.52
CA SER A 77 -5.12 9.75 40.31
C SER A 77 -5.31 11.08 41.06
N ARG A 78 -5.78 12.13 40.37
CA ARG A 78 -6.50 13.27 40.96
C ARG A 78 -7.51 13.82 39.96
N ARG A 79 -8.80 13.79 40.31
CA ARG A 79 -9.86 14.46 39.54
C ARG A 79 -9.70 15.97 39.68
N SER A 80 -9.39 16.68 38.60
CA SER A 80 -9.54 18.13 38.50
C SER A 80 -10.71 18.46 37.57
N ARG A 81 -11.49 19.48 37.94
CA ARG A 81 -12.77 19.83 37.31
C ARG A 81 -12.56 21.15 36.55
N ALA A 82 -12.43 21.08 35.23
CA ALA A 82 -12.23 22.26 34.39
C ALA A 82 -13.52 23.09 34.21
N PRO A 83 -13.42 24.42 34.04
CA PRO A 83 -14.57 25.32 34.09
C PRO A 83 -15.40 25.34 32.80
N ARG A 84 -16.67 25.76 32.92
CA ARG A 84 -17.55 26.06 31.79
C ARG A 84 -17.18 27.42 31.20
N HIS A 85 -16.75 27.47 29.94
CA HIS A 85 -16.73 28.72 29.17
C HIS A 85 -18.07 28.92 28.45
N SER A 86 -18.61 30.13 28.55
CA SER A 86 -19.81 30.57 27.82
C SER A 86 -19.49 30.81 26.35
N TYR A 87 -20.32 30.29 25.45
CA TYR A 87 -20.35 30.77 24.07
C TYR A 87 -20.93 32.19 24.05
N ALA A 88 -20.08 33.18 23.78
CA ALA A 88 -20.53 34.49 23.30
C ALA A 88 -20.83 34.38 21.80
N GLU A 89 -21.82 35.15 21.34
CA GLU A 89 -22.40 35.03 20.01
C GLU A 89 -21.41 35.48 18.91
N LEU A 90 -21.28 34.66 17.86
CA LEU A 90 -20.58 35.03 16.62
C LEU A 90 -21.61 35.55 15.60
N PRO A 91 -21.35 36.68 14.92
CA PRO A 91 -22.27 37.21 13.92
C PRO A 91 -22.36 36.30 12.69
N ALA A 92 -23.55 36.22 12.09
CA ALA A 92 -23.79 35.37 10.93
C ALA A 92 -23.00 35.83 9.69
N PRO A 93 -22.38 34.92 8.91
CA PRO A 93 -21.65 35.29 7.70
C PRO A 93 -22.61 35.76 6.59
N ALA A 94 -22.18 36.77 5.84
CA ALA A 94 -22.96 37.35 4.75
C ALA A 94 -23.24 36.35 3.61
N ARG A 95 -24.40 36.48 2.96
CA ARG A 95 -24.78 35.66 1.79
C ARG A 95 -23.83 35.94 0.62
N TRP A 96 -22.96 34.99 0.32
CA TRP A 96 -22.20 34.98 -0.92
C TRP A 96 -23.06 34.45 -2.07
N GLN A 97 -23.23 35.22 -3.13
CA GLN A 97 -23.89 34.81 -4.37
C GLN A 97 -22.89 34.98 -5.53
N PRO A 98 -22.45 33.91 -6.21
CA PRO A 98 -21.67 34.04 -7.43
C PRO A 98 -22.61 34.27 -8.63
N GLU A 99 -22.45 35.39 -9.31
CA GLU A 99 -23.01 35.57 -10.66
C GLU A 99 -22.23 34.69 -11.65
N LEU A 100 -22.94 33.83 -12.39
CA LEU A 100 -22.33 33.00 -13.44
C LEU A 100 -22.33 33.76 -14.78
N PRO A 101 -21.19 33.85 -15.49
CA PRO A 101 -21.12 34.54 -16.77
C PRO A 101 -21.91 33.80 -17.85
N ARG A 102 -22.73 34.54 -18.62
CA ARG A 102 -23.47 34.00 -19.77
C ARG A 102 -22.52 33.86 -20.97
N GLY A 103 -22.09 32.65 -21.28
CA GLY A 103 -21.21 32.36 -22.43
C GLY A 103 -21.26 30.91 -22.91
N THR A 104 -22.09 30.64 -23.92
CA THR A 104 -22.06 29.51 -24.88
C THR A 104 -21.39 28.19 -24.42
N LEU A 105 -22.20 27.27 -23.88
CA LEU A 105 -21.85 25.85 -23.83
C LEU A 105 -21.83 25.26 -25.26
N ARG A 106 -20.83 24.42 -25.57
CA ARG A 106 -20.89 23.54 -26.76
C ARG A 106 -22.05 22.55 -26.63
N PRO A 107 -22.75 22.19 -27.71
CA PRO A 107 -23.79 21.18 -27.65
C PRO A 107 -23.21 19.83 -27.21
N VAL A 108 -23.89 19.22 -26.25
CA VAL A 108 -23.71 17.80 -25.90
C VAL A 108 -24.18 16.96 -27.10
N PRO A 109 -23.55 15.81 -27.43
CA PRO A 109 -24.05 14.92 -28.48
C PRO A 109 -25.51 14.53 -28.23
N ASP A 110 -26.27 14.40 -29.32
CA ASP A 110 -27.73 14.26 -29.29
C ASP A 110 -28.18 13.03 -28.48
N ALA A 111 -29.23 13.22 -27.67
CA ALA A 111 -29.69 12.25 -26.68
C ALA A 111 -30.78 11.32 -27.25
N SER A 112 -30.58 10.82 -28.47
CA SER A 112 -31.61 10.13 -29.25
C SER A 112 -31.37 8.64 -29.51
N ASP A 113 -30.33 8.01 -28.93
CA ASP A 113 -30.00 6.58 -29.19
C ASP A 113 -29.59 5.76 -27.94
N THR A 114 -30.38 5.90 -26.86
CA THR A 114 -30.71 4.84 -25.88
C THR A 114 -31.90 5.40 -25.09
N GLY A 115 -33.10 4.85 -25.01
CA GLY A 115 -33.62 3.51 -25.25
C GLY A 115 -34.87 3.40 -24.36
N GLY A 116 -35.86 2.59 -24.71
CA GLY A 116 -37.06 2.41 -23.86
C GLY A 116 -36.72 1.86 -22.47
N PRO A 117 -37.69 1.74 -21.55
CA PRO A 117 -37.43 1.26 -20.18
C PRO A 117 -36.70 -0.08 -20.21
N ALA A 118 -35.40 -0.04 -19.89
CA ALA A 118 -34.54 -1.22 -19.94
C ALA A 118 -35.13 -2.35 -19.10
N PHE A 119 -34.97 -3.59 -19.58
CA PHE A 119 -35.45 -4.78 -18.88
C PHE A 119 -34.98 -4.76 -17.43
N ALA A 120 -35.83 -5.21 -16.50
CA ALA A 120 -35.63 -4.97 -15.07
C ALA A 120 -34.25 -5.43 -14.59
N ASP A 121 -33.78 -6.57 -15.08
CA ASP A 121 -32.49 -7.17 -14.71
C ASP A 121 -31.31 -6.35 -15.25
N GLU A 122 -31.40 -5.83 -16.49
CA GLU A 122 -30.36 -4.97 -17.07
C GLU A 122 -30.28 -3.62 -16.31
N ARG A 123 -31.44 -3.03 -15.99
CA ARG A 123 -31.49 -1.81 -15.18
C ARG A 123 -30.93 -2.05 -13.77
N GLN A 124 -31.24 -3.19 -13.14
CA GLN A 124 -30.70 -3.57 -11.84
C GLN A 124 -29.17 -3.76 -11.89
N ALA A 125 -28.64 -4.43 -12.92
CA ALA A 125 -27.21 -4.58 -13.13
C ALA A 125 -26.50 -3.21 -13.27
N ARG A 126 -27.05 -2.30 -14.10
CA ARG A 126 -26.51 -0.93 -14.27
C ARG A 126 -26.63 -0.08 -12.99
N ILE A 127 -27.70 -0.24 -12.20
CA ILE A 127 -27.83 0.42 -10.89
C ILE A 127 -26.75 -0.10 -9.92
N ALA A 128 -26.54 -1.42 -9.83
CA ALA A 128 -25.53 -2.01 -8.97
C ALA A 128 -24.12 -1.55 -9.35
N GLU A 129 -23.80 -1.53 -10.65
CA GLU A 129 -22.53 -0.98 -11.16
C GLU A 129 -22.34 0.50 -10.76
N LEU A 130 -23.35 1.34 -10.97
CA LEU A 130 -23.24 2.77 -10.72
C LEU A 130 -23.16 3.11 -9.22
N VAL A 131 -23.92 2.40 -8.38
CA VAL A 131 -23.82 2.48 -6.91
C VAL A 131 -22.45 1.98 -6.45
N GLY A 132 -21.91 0.94 -7.11
CA GLY A 132 -20.55 0.45 -6.88
C GLY A 132 -19.52 1.54 -7.13
N VAL A 133 -19.35 1.95 -8.39
CA VAL A 133 -18.33 2.94 -8.82
C VAL A 133 -18.43 4.25 -8.03
N ARG A 134 -19.64 4.76 -7.75
CA ARG A 134 -19.83 6.03 -7.03
C ARG A 134 -19.81 5.89 -5.50
N GLY A 135 -19.77 4.67 -4.95
CA GLY A 135 -19.90 4.37 -3.51
C GLY A 135 -21.28 4.65 -2.90
N ARG A 136 -22.09 5.52 -3.52
CA ARG A 136 -23.47 5.87 -3.14
C ARG A 136 -24.26 6.43 -4.33
N ALA A 137 -25.58 6.30 -4.29
CA ALA A 137 -26.49 7.03 -5.18
C ALA A 137 -27.82 7.36 -4.47
N ARG A 138 -28.47 8.47 -4.83
CA ARG A 138 -29.82 8.81 -4.32
C ARG A 138 -30.92 8.23 -5.22
N ILE A 139 -32.09 7.97 -4.64
CA ILE A 139 -33.24 7.41 -5.38
C ILE A 139 -33.68 8.34 -6.53
N GLY A 140 -33.84 9.64 -6.28
CA GLY A 140 -34.24 10.60 -7.31
C GLY A 140 -33.20 10.77 -8.44
N GLU A 141 -31.91 10.65 -8.14
CA GLU A 141 -30.83 10.67 -9.14
C GLU A 141 -30.91 9.45 -10.06
N LEU A 142 -31.15 8.26 -9.50
CA LEU A 142 -31.33 7.02 -10.25
C LEU A 142 -32.64 7.05 -11.07
N ALA A 143 -33.73 7.59 -10.50
CA ALA A 143 -35.02 7.72 -11.17
C ALA A 143 -34.92 8.57 -12.44
N ALA A 144 -34.26 9.73 -12.33
CA ALA A 144 -33.99 10.60 -13.47
C ALA A 144 -33.04 9.94 -14.49
N LEU A 145 -31.96 9.29 -14.04
CA LEU A 145 -30.95 8.68 -14.91
C LEU A 145 -31.49 7.51 -15.74
N PHE A 146 -32.39 6.69 -15.17
CA PHE A 146 -32.94 5.50 -15.82
C PHE A 146 -34.35 5.71 -16.38
N GLY A 147 -34.90 6.93 -16.35
CA GLY A 147 -36.22 7.25 -16.89
C GLY A 147 -37.38 6.53 -16.20
N VAL A 148 -37.26 6.21 -14.91
CA VAL A 148 -38.23 5.41 -14.14
C VAL A 148 -38.66 6.12 -12.85
N THR A 149 -39.78 5.68 -12.27
CA THR A 149 -40.31 6.29 -11.05
C THR A 149 -39.48 5.92 -9.81
N GLU A 150 -39.48 6.77 -8.77
CA GLU A 150 -38.81 6.44 -7.50
C GLU A 150 -39.31 5.12 -6.85
N PRO A 151 -40.61 4.76 -6.88
CA PRO A 151 -41.08 3.43 -6.47
C PRO A 151 -40.40 2.28 -7.24
N THR A 152 -40.18 2.43 -8.55
CA THR A 152 -39.44 1.44 -9.36
C THR A 152 -38.02 1.26 -8.85
N ILE A 153 -37.28 2.37 -8.65
CA ILE A 153 -35.94 2.34 -8.06
C ILE A 153 -35.95 1.73 -6.65
N ARG A 154 -36.95 2.07 -5.81
CA ARG A 154 -37.07 1.46 -4.47
C ARG A 154 -37.27 -0.06 -4.54
N LYS A 155 -37.98 -0.59 -5.54
CA LYS A 155 -38.11 -2.03 -5.78
C LYS A 155 -36.80 -2.64 -6.26
N ASP A 156 -36.15 -2.03 -7.24
CA ASP A 156 -34.86 -2.49 -7.79
C ASP A 156 -33.76 -2.54 -6.70
N LEU A 157 -33.65 -1.49 -5.89
CA LEU A 157 -32.72 -1.45 -4.75
C LEU A 157 -33.07 -2.47 -3.65
N SER A 158 -34.32 -2.94 -3.57
CA SER A 158 -34.72 -4.01 -2.64
C SER A 158 -34.19 -5.36 -3.11
N ALA A 159 -34.44 -5.71 -4.38
CA ALA A 159 -33.92 -6.94 -4.98
C ALA A 159 -32.38 -7.00 -4.94
N LEU A 160 -31.70 -5.90 -5.27
CA LEU A 160 -30.23 -5.81 -5.21
C LEU A 160 -29.68 -5.91 -3.77
N GLN A 161 -30.44 -5.51 -2.76
CA GLN A 161 -30.06 -5.71 -1.35
C GLN A 161 -30.29 -7.14 -0.88
N GLU A 162 -31.38 -7.78 -1.31
CA GLU A 162 -31.67 -9.20 -1.03
C GLU A 162 -30.60 -10.12 -1.66
N GLN A 163 -30.04 -9.71 -2.81
CA GLN A 163 -28.87 -10.34 -3.45
C GLN A 163 -27.52 -9.95 -2.83
N GLY A 164 -27.49 -9.06 -1.82
CA GLY A 164 -26.27 -8.63 -1.14
C GLY A 164 -25.36 -7.66 -1.93
N LEU A 165 -25.79 -7.16 -3.09
CA LEU A 165 -24.98 -6.31 -3.98
C LEU A 165 -24.89 -4.84 -3.52
N LEU A 166 -25.86 -4.38 -2.73
CA LEU A 166 -25.86 -3.03 -2.13
C LEU A 166 -26.66 -2.99 -0.83
N LYS A 167 -26.53 -1.88 -0.09
CA LYS A 167 -27.21 -1.63 1.19
C LYS A 167 -28.09 -0.41 1.05
N ARG A 168 -29.38 -0.55 1.30
CA ARG A 168 -30.32 0.56 1.23
C ARG A 168 -30.11 1.52 2.39
N THR A 169 -30.45 2.78 2.13
CA THR A 169 -30.61 3.84 3.11
C THR A 169 -31.94 4.55 2.85
N HIS A 170 -32.39 5.39 3.79
CA HIS A 170 -33.68 6.07 3.70
C HIS A 170 -33.88 6.92 2.42
N GLY A 171 -32.81 7.37 1.75
CA GLY A 171 -32.89 8.18 0.53
C GLY A 171 -32.11 7.64 -0.68
N GLY A 172 -31.57 6.43 -0.62
CA GLY A 172 -30.57 5.96 -1.59
C GLY A 172 -30.04 4.56 -1.35
N ALA A 173 -28.98 4.22 -2.08
CA ALA A 173 -28.18 3.04 -1.85
C ALA A 173 -26.73 3.41 -1.51
N LEU A 174 -26.15 2.61 -0.63
CA LEU A 174 -24.73 2.53 -0.33
C LEU A 174 -24.19 1.23 -0.92
N ALA A 175 -22.94 1.30 -1.36
CA ALA A 175 -22.20 0.22 -1.93
C ALA A 175 -21.90 -0.88 -0.86
N VAL A 176 -22.26 -2.16 -1.08
CA VAL A 176 -21.87 -3.28 -0.18
C VAL A 176 -20.55 -3.87 -0.67
N HIS A 177 -19.46 -3.42 -0.06
CA HIS A 177 -18.07 -3.75 -0.44
C HIS A 177 -17.62 -3.58 -1.92
N PRO A 178 -18.06 -2.62 -2.75
CA PRO A 178 -17.86 -2.74 -4.21
C PRO A 178 -16.62 -2.08 -4.79
N ASN A 179 -15.89 -1.25 -4.02
CA ASN A 179 -14.75 -0.53 -4.59
C ASN A 179 -13.41 -1.22 -4.39
N VAL A 180 -13.20 -1.99 -3.33
CA VAL A 180 -11.90 -2.63 -3.03
C VAL A 180 -11.23 -3.30 -4.25
N ASP A 181 -11.84 -4.35 -4.80
CA ASP A 181 -11.19 -5.14 -5.85
C ASP A 181 -11.23 -4.42 -7.22
N ARG A 182 -12.31 -3.67 -7.50
CA ARG A 182 -12.48 -2.93 -8.77
C ARG A 182 -11.60 -1.68 -8.84
N GLU A 183 -11.42 -0.99 -7.72
CA GLU A 183 -10.52 0.16 -7.57
C GLU A 183 -9.06 -0.31 -7.58
N LEU A 184 -8.72 -1.45 -6.98
CA LEU A 184 -7.38 -2.03 -7.10
C LEU A 184 -7.07 -2.45 -8.54
N ALA A 185 -7.96 -3.20 -9.20
CA ALA A 185 -7.80 -3.58 -10.61
C ALA A 185 -7.79 -2.36 -11.56
N GLY A 186 -8.61 -1.35 -11.26
CA GLY A 186 -8.57 -0.04 -11.92
C GLY A 186 -7.20 0.63 -11.73
N ARG A 187 -6.70 0.74 -10.49
CA ARG A 187 -5.37 1.28 -10.18
C ARG A 187 -4.24 0.47 -10.84
N GLN A 188 -4.38 -0.85 -11.03
CA GLN A 188 -3.38 -1.69 -11.70
C GLN A 188 -3.30 -1.43 -13.22
N THR A 189 -4.43 -1.07 -13.84
CA THR A 189 -4.53 -0.81 -15.28
C THR A 189 -4.29 0.67 -15.63
N THR A 190 -4.77 1.60 -14.80
CA THR A 190 -4.50 3.04 -14.92
C THR A 190 -3.00 3.33 -14.79
N ASN A 191 -2.47 4.12 -15.72
CA ASN A 191 -1.05 4.53 -15.76
C ASN A 191 -0.07 3.35 -15.72
N ARG A 192 -0.44 2.18 -16.27
CA ARG A 192 0.40 0.97 -16.24
C ARG A 192 1.79 1.19 -16.86
N ALA A 193 1.87 1.85 -18.02
CA ALA A 193 3.15 2.13 -18.69
C ALA A 193 4.07 3.03 -17.84
N ALA A 194 3.52 4.05 -17.18
CA ALA A 194 4.23 4.88 -16.22
C ALA A 194 4.76 4.06 -15.04
N LYS A 195 3.94 3.17 -14.45
CA LYS A 195 4.34 2.29 -13.35
C LYS A 195 5.43 1.30 -13.74
N GLU A 196 5.40 0.79 -14.97
CA GLU A 196 6.47 -0.05 -15.52
C GLU A 196 7.76 0.75 -15.75
N ALA A 197 7.69 2.01 -16.21
CA ALA A 197 8.85 2.88 -16.31
C ALA A 197 9.45 3.19 -14.93
N ILE A 198 8.62 3.59 -13.97
CA ILE A 198 9.01 3.86 -12.57
C ILE A 198 9.66 2.62 -11.96
N ALA A 199 9.08 1.43 -12.15
CA ALA A 199 9.67 0.17 -11.72
C ALA A 199 11.08 -0.06 -12.30
N ARG A 200 11.27 0.13 -13.62
CA ARG A 200 12.59 0.01 -14.27
C ARG A 200 13.61 1.04 -13.76
N ALA A 201 13.17 2.25 -13.40
CA ALA A 201 14.03 3.27 -12.81
C ALA A 201 14.43 2.89 -11.37
N CYS A 202 13.47 2.44 -10.55
CA CYS A 202 13.71 1.94 -9.19
C CYS A 202 14.70 0.77 -9.14
N LEU A 203 14.67 -0.16 -10.10
CA LEU A 203 15.65 -1.25 -10.19
C LEU A 203 17.11 -0.76 -10.23
N ARG A 204 17.38 0.40 -10.85
CA ARG A 204 18.73 0.97 -10.97
C ARG A 204 19.28 1.51 -9.65
N LEU A 205 18.42 1.65 -8.64
CA LEU A 205 18.78 2.11 -7.29
C LEU A 205 19.22 0.97 -6.38
N LEU A 206 18.97 -0.28 -6.77
CA LEU A 206 19.26 -1.50 -6.02
C LEU A 206 20.67 -2.01 -6.29
N ARG A 207 21.27 -2.66 -5.30
CA ARG A 207 22.59 -3.29 -5.39
C ARG A 207 22.51 -4.74 -4.91
N ASP A 208 23.43 -5.58 -5.38
CA ASP A 208 23.56 -6.94 -4.87
C ASP A 208 23.87 -6.93 -3.36
N GLY A 209 23.10 -7.71 -2.59
CA GLY A 209 23.17 -7.75 -1.14
C GLY A 209 22.36 -6.69 -0.40
N ASP A 210 21.57 -5.85 -1.08
CA ASP A 210 20.68 -4.90 -0.40
C ASP A 210 19.56 -5.59 0.39
N SER A 211 19.25 -5.05 1.57
CA SER A 211 18.03 -5.37 2.30
C SER A 211 17.00 -4.28 2.07
N VAL A 212 15.83 -4.64 1.53
CA VAL A 212 14.85 -3.66 1.04
C VAL A 212 13.48 -3.87 1.66
N PHE A 213 12.76 -2.77 1.90
CA PHE A 213 11.33 -2.83 2.16
C PHE A 213 10.55 -2.53 0.87
N LEU A 214 9.64 -3.42 0.49
CA LEU A 214 8.67 -3.22 -0.57
C LEU A 214 7.26 -3.11 0.05
N ASP A 215 6.68 -1.94 -0.05
CA ASP A 215 5.33 -1.62 0.44
C ASP A 215 4.22 -2.26 -0.42
N SER A 216 2.96 -2.03 -0.04
CA SER A 216 1.81 -2.32 -0.88
C SER A 216 1.53 -1.20 -1.90
N GLY A 217 0.98 -1.59 -3.05
CA GLY A 217 0.43 -0.68 -4.05
C GLY A 217 0.91 -0.96 -5.46
N THR A 218 0.09 -0.59 -6.44
CA THR A 218 0.22 -1.04 -7.84
C THR A 218 1.54 -0.69 -8.53
N THR A 219 2.20 0.39 -8.12
CA THR A 219 3.54 0.78 -8.58
C THR A 219 4.64 -0.10 -7.96
N VAL A 220 4.51 -0.48 -6.69
CA VAL A 220 5.43 -1.39 -6.00
C VAL A 220 5.23 -2.84 -6.48
N ASP A 221 3.98 -3.23 -6.78
CA ASP A 221 3.71 -4.52 -7.44
C ASP A 221 4.38 -4.59 -8.83
N ALA A 222 4.48 -3.46 -9.55
CA ALA A 222 5.21 -3.38 -10.82
C ALA A 222 6.72 -3.53 -10.62
N LEU A 223 7.29 -2.95 -9.54
CA LEU A 223 8.68 -3.17 -9.14
C LEU A 223 8.95 -4.63 -8.76
N ALA A 224 8.05 -5.28 -8.02
CA ALA A 224 8.16 -6.71 -7.68
C ALA A 224 8.14 -7.60 -8.93
N ARG A 225 7.24 -7.33 -9.90
CA ARG A 225 7.26 -8.03 -11.20
C ARG A 225 8.55 -7.78 -11.99
N ALA A 226 9.05 -6.55 -12.00
CA ALA A 226 10.30 -6.21 -12.69
C ALA A 226 11.52 -6.89 -12.03
N LEU A 227 11.54 -7.04 -10.71
CA LEU A 227 12.55 -7.82 -9.97
C LEU A 227 12.52 -9.30 -10.39
N ALA A 228 11.34 -9.92 -10.38
CA ALA A 228 11.16 -11.32 -10.77
C ALA A 228 11.58 -11.60 -12.23
N GLN A 229 11.39 -10.63 -13.13
CA GLN A 229 11.74 -10.75 -14.54
C GLN A 229 13.23 -10.53 -14.87
N ASN A 230 13.90 -9.59 -14.20
CA ASN A 230 15.28 -9.22 -14.55
C ASN A 230 16.33 -10.09 -13.82
N GLY A 231 16.00 -10.62 -12.63
CA GLY A 231 16.90 -11.47 -11.84
C GLY A 231 18.25 -10.82 -11.51
N GLY A 232 19.27 -11.64 -11.25
CA GLY A 232 20.67 -11.24 -11.16
C GLY A 232 21.12 -10.62 -9.83
N ALA A 233 20.33 -9.72 -9.22
CA ALA A 233 20.62 -9.17 -7.90
C ALA A 233 20.11 -10.10 -6.79
N ARG A 234 20.95 -10.36 -5.77
CA ARG A 234 20.51 -11.00 -4.52
C ARG A 234 20.00 -9.94 -3.56
N LEU A 235 18.79 -10.12 -3.04
CA LEU A 235 18.13 -9.14 -2.16
C LEU A 235 17.46 -9.85 -0.99
N SER A 236 17.49 -9.23 0.19
CA SER A 236 16.61 -9.59 1.30
C SER A 236 15.42 -8.63 1.31
N VAL A 237 14.25 -9.10 0.89
CA VAL A 237 13.02 -8.30 0.77
C VAL A 237 12.16 -8.50 2.01
N LEU A 238 11.82 -7.40 2.69
CA LEU A 238 10.72 -7.35 3.64
C LEU A 238 9.51 -6.70 2.96
N THR A 239 8.32 -7.27 3.11
CA THR A 239 7.10 -6.67 2.54
C THR A 239 5.90 -6.75 3.47
N SER A 240 5.01 -5.77 3.33
CA SER A 240 3.64 -5.77 3.88
C SER A 240 2.60 -6.28 2.88
N SER A 241 2.95 -6.57 1.62
CA SER A 241 2.00 -6.92 0.56
C SER A 241 1.98 -8.42 0.27
N LEU A 242 0.79 -9.03 0.34
CA LEU A 242 0.57 -10.40 -0.11
C LEU A 242 0.88 -10.57 -1.61
N SER A 243 0.61 -9.55 -2.44
CA SER A 243 0.87 -9.61 -3.87
C SER A 243 2.37 -9.59 -4.18
N VAL A 244 3.13 -8.74 -3.48
CA VAL A 244 4.60 -8.69 -3.59
C VAL A 244 5.22 -10.00 -3.09
N ALA A 245 4.81 -10.48 -1.91
CA ALA A 245 5.30 -11.74 -1.35
C ALA A 245 5.06 -12.92 -2.30
N SER A 246 3.85 -13.02 -2.87
CA SER A 246 3.50 -14.06 -3.85
C SER A 246 4.31 -13.94 -5.15
N THR A 247 4.52 -12.71 -5.65
CA THR A 247 5.31 -12.46 -6.88
C THR A 247 6.78 -12.84 -6.72
N LEU A 248 7.34 -12.71 -5.52
CA LEU A 248 8.76 -12.93 -5.24
C LEU A 248 9.07 -14.31 -4.65
N ALA A 249 8.07 -15.08 -4.23
CA ALA A 249 8.23 -16.38 -3.56
C ALA A 249 9.02 -17.42 -4.36
N GLU A 250 8.97 -17.36 -5.70
CA GLU A 250 9.64 -18.31 -6.59
C GLU A 250 10.96 -17.77 -7.16
N VAL A 251 11.41 -16.56 -6.78
CA VAL A 251 12.60 -15.90 -7.34
C VAL A 251 13.87 -16.33 -6.58
N PRO A 252 14.76 -17.18 -7.13
CA PRO A 252 15.80 -17.83 -6.32
C PRO A 252 16.90 -16.92 -5.77
N SER A 253 17.01 -15.69 -6.28
CA SER A 253 17.95 -14.69 -5.74
C SER A 253 17.35 -13.81 -4.64
N ILE A 254 16.05 -13.94 -4.32
CA ILE A 254 15.37 -13.09 -3.36
C ILE A 254 14.96 -13.89 -2.12
N ASP A 255 15.48 -13.49 -0.97
CA ASP A 255 15.01 -13.95 0.34
C ASP A 255 13.86 -13.04 0.80
N SER A 256 12.62 -13.54 0.72
CA SER A 256 11.40 -12.73 0.90
C SER A 256 10.70 -13.04 2.23
N VAL A 257 10.60 -12.03 3.09
CA VAL A 257 9.88 -12.05 4.36
C VAL A 257 8.61 -11.21 4.26
N LEU A 258 7.46 -11.84 4.51
CA LEU A 258 6.17 -11.17 4.67
C LEU A 258 5.94 -10.81 6.15
N LEU A 259 5.58 -9.56 6.44
CA LEU A 259 5.14 -9.15 7.78
C LEU A 259 3.82 -9.86 8.16
N GLY A 260 3.75 -10.41 9.37
CA GLY A 260 2.51 -10.95 9.95
C GLY A 260 1.68 -9.86 10.63
N GLY A 261 0.35 -9.93 10.52
CA GLY A 261 -0.57 -8.92 11.04
C GLY A 261 -1.99 -9.05 10.47
N GLN A 262 -2.78 -7.98 10.54
CA GLN A 262 -4.13 -7.95 9.98
C GLN A 262 -4.07 -7.69 8.47
N VAL A 263 -4.53 -8.66 7.67
CA VAL A 263 -4.69 -8.50 6.22
C VAL A 263 -5.86 -7.56 5.92
N ARG A 264 -5.60 -6.54 5.11
CA ARG A 264 -6.61 -5.68 4.49
C ARG A 264 -7.09 -6.28 3.18
N ARG A 265 -8.41 -6.29 3.02
CA ARG A 265 -9.04 -6.66 1.75
C ARG A 265 -8.74 -5.70 0.61
N VAL A 266 -8.55 -4.39 0.90
CA VAL A 266 -8.40 -3.31 -0.09
C VAL A 266 -7.33 -3.58 -1.16
N ASP A 267 -6.19 -4.10 -0.72
CA ASP A 267 -4.93 -4.13 -1.44
C ASP A 267 -4.05 -5.35 -1.08
N GLY A 268 -4.58 -6.26 -0.26
CA GLY A 268 -3.81 -7.38 0.29
C GLY A 268 -2.66 -6.94 1.23
N SER A 269 -2.67 -5.70 1.73
CA SER A 269 -1.64 -5.22 2.66
C SER A 269 -1.87 -5.71 4.09
N VAL A 270 -0.78 -5.97 4.81
CA VAL A 270 -0.77 -6.35 6.21
C VAL A 270 -0.51 -5.12 7.07
N VAL A 271 -1.37 -4.87 8.06
CA VAL A 271 -1.31 -3.70 8.97
C VAL A 271 -1.63 -4.09 10.42
N GLY A 272 -1.69 -3.09 11.31
CA GLY A 272 -2.07 -3.24 12.71
C GLY A 272 -0.89 -3.56 13.63
N ASP A 273 -1.19 -3.67 14.94
CA ASP A 273 -0.16 -3.70 15.98
C ASP A 273 0.82 -4.87 15.83
N LEU A 274 0.35 -6.06 15.45
CA LEU A 274 1.22 -7.21 15.20
C LEU A 274 2.20 -6.97 14.03
N ALA A 275 1.80 -6.21 13.00
CA ALA A 275 2.70 -5.83 11.91
C ALA A 275 3.76 -4.83 12.38
N LEU A 276 3.36 -3.86 13.21
CA LEU A 276 4.26 -2.88 13.83
C LEU A 276 5.26 -3.55 14.80
N GLU A 277 4.83 -4.54 15.58
CA GLU A 277 5.66 -5.35 16.48
C GLU A 277 6.67 -6.20 15.70
N ASN A 278 6.23 -6.89 14.65
CA ASN A 278 7.11 -7.66 13.77
C ASN A 278 8.17 -6.75 13.13
N LEU A 279 7.76 -5.59 12.60
CA LEU A 279 8.65 -4.60 11.99
C LEU A 279 9.78 -4.13 12.93
N GLN A 280 9.58 -4.13 14.26
CA GLN A 280 10.63 -3.70 15.20
C GLN A 280 11.92 -4.53 15.12
N ARG A 281 11.84 -5.76 14.59
CA ARG A 281 12.97 -6.69 14.44
C ARG A 281 13.84 -6.42 13.20
N PHE A 282 13.42 -5.53 12.31
CA PHE A 282 14.04 -5.32 11.01
C PHE A 282 14.60 -3.90 10.84
N THR A 283 15.60 -3.79 9.95
CA THR A 283 16.13 -2.55 9.37
C THR A 283 16.61 -2.84 7.96
N PHE A 284 16.40 -1.92 7.02
CA PHE A 284 16.69 -2.10 5.59
C PHE A 284 17.51 -0.93 5.04
N SER A 285 18.32 -1.18 4.00
CA SER A 285 19.07 -0.13 3.31
C SER A 285 18.13 0.84 2.57
N THR A 286 17.11 0.32 1.88
CA THR A 286 16.16 1.13 1.09
C THR A 286 14.71 0.71 1.34
N ALA A 287 13.80 1.68 1.44
CA ALA A 287 12.35 1.43 1.47
C ALA A 287 11.67 2.08 0.26
N PHE A 288 10.86 1.31 -0.47
CA PHE A 288 10.02 1.81 -1.56
C PHE A 288 8.59 1.94 -1.02
N ILE A 289 8.18 3.18 -0.72
CA ILE A 289 6.90 3.49 -0.07
C ILE A 289 5.85 3.86 -1.12
N GLY A 290 4.69 3.21 -1.09
CA GLY A 290 3.56 3.54 -1.97
C GLY A 290 2.66 4.61 -1.34
N ALA A 291 2.22 5.59 -2.14
CA ALA A 291 1.36 6.69 -1.69
C ALA A 291 0.15 6.94 -2.60
N SER A 292 -0.91 7.54 -2.05
CA SER A 292 -2.04 8.08 -2.80
C SER A 292 -1.90 9.56 -3.17
N GLY A 293 -1.07 10.31 -2.43
CA GLY A 293 -0.90 11.74 -2.62
C GLY A 293 0.47 12.24 -2.17
N PHE A 294 1.01 13.18 -2.93
CA PHE A 294 2.29 13.85 -2.70
C PHE A 294 2.13 15.35 -2.99
N SER A 295 2.26 16.17 -1.94
CA SER A 295 2.10 17.62 -2.03
C SER A 295 2.93 18.32 -0.95
N GLU A 296 2.87 19.65 -0.89
CA GLU A 296 3.44 20.46 0.21
C GLU A 296 3.02 19.99 1.61
N ALA A 297 1.83 19.38 1.73
CA ALA A 297 1.33 18.79 2.97
C ALA A 297 1.92 17.41 3.31
N GLY A 298 2.94 16.96 2.58
CA GLY A 298 3.62 15.68 2.78
C GLY A 298 3.07 14.52 1.94
N VAL A 299 3.45 13.30 2.35
CA VAL A 299 3.03 12.04 1.73
C VAL A 299 1.77 11.53 2.41
N SER A 300 0.77 11.08 1.65
CA SER A 300 -0.53 10.66 2.21
C SER A 300 -1.14 9.42 1.53
N VAL A 301 -2.01 8.74 2.28
CA VAL A 301 -2.70 7.48 1.93
C VAL A 301 -4.11 7.44 2.51
N GLY A 302 -4.98 6.58 1.97
CA GLY A 302 -6.41 6.55 2.30
C GLY A 302 -6.77 5.93 3.65
N SER A 303 -5.79 5.59 4.49
CA SER A 303 -6.02 4.83 5.73
C SER A 303 -4.97 5.09 6.80
N LEU A 304 -5.44 5.34 8.01
CA LEU A 304 -4.59 5.50 9.21
C LEU A 304 -3.75 4.26 9.52
N ALA A 305 -4.25 3.06 9.23
CA ALA A 305 -3.53 1.81 9.52
C ALA A 305 -2.37 1.58 8.53
N GLU A 306 -2.52 1.99 7.26
CA GLU A 306 -1.41 2.08 6.32
C GLU A 306 -0.41 3.15 6.75
N ALA A 307 -0.89 4.35 7.06
CA ALA A 307 -0.04 5.49 7.40
C ALA A 307 0.83 5.20 8.62
N ALA A 308 0.28 4.58 9.67
CA ALA A 308 1.01 4.16 10.85
C ALA A 308 2.14 3.14 10.53
N LEU A 309 1.86 2.15 9.68
CA LEU A 309 2.88 1.18 9.27
C LEU A 309 3.96 1.83 8.40
N LYS A 310 3.58 2.60 7.39
CA LYS A 310 4.52 3.28 6.48
C LYS A 310 5.41 4.29 7.22
N ALA A 311 4.86 5.02 8.20
CA ALA A 311 5.65 5.89 9.07
C ALA A 311 6.69 5.11 9.90
N ALA A 312 6.29 3.98 10.50
CA ALA A 312 7.21 3.12 11.23
C ALA A 312 8.28 2.47 10.31
N VAL A 313 7.95 2.19 9.05
CA VAL A 313 8.91 1.71 8.03
C VAL A 313 9.93 2.79 7.71
N ILE A 314 9.48 4.04 7.51
CA ILE A 314 10.33 5.21 7.25
C ILE A 314 11.34 5.42 8.39
N GLU A 315 10.94 5.28 9.66
CA GLU A 315 11.85 5.33 10.82
C GLU A 315 12.91 4.22 10.84
N ARG A 316 12.72 3.12 10.09
CA ARG A 316 13.62 1.95 10.01
C ARG A 316 14.45 1.87 8.72
N ALA A 317 14.17 2.72 7.74
CA ALA A 317 14.91 2.83 6.50
C ALA A 317 16.24 3.58 6.68
N ARG A 318 17.26 3.26 5.86
CA ARG A 318 18.42 4.15 5.67
C ARG A 318 18.23 5.13 4.50
N ARG A 319 17.39 4.78 3.53
CA ARG A 319 16.96 5.59 2.39
C ARG A 319 15.48 5.33 2.10
N VAL A 320 14.69 6.38 1.95
CA VAL A 320 13.27 6.33 1.59
C VAL A 320 13.11 6.79 0.14
N VAL A 321 12.56 5.91 -0.68
CA VAL A 321 12.27 6.15 -2.10
C VAL A 321 10.75 6.12 -2.29
N LEU A 322 10.22 7.14 -2.95
CA LEU A 322 8.80 7.30 -3.26
C LEU A 322 8.55 7.05 -4.76
N PRO A 323 8.28 5.80 -5.19
CA PRO A 323 7.83 5.50 -6.55
C PRO A 323 6.37 5.93 -6.75
N ILE A 324 6.15 6.96 -7.56
CA ILE A 324 4.83 7.61 -7.68
C ILE A 324 4.59 8.14 -9.10
N ASP A 325 3.39 7.96 -9.63
CA ASP A 325 3.03 8.50 -10.95
C ASP A 325 2.47 9.93 -10.84
N HIS A 326 2.64 10.73 -11.91
CA HIS A 326 2.27 12.14 -11.94
C HIS A 326 0.83 12.44 -11.47
N SER A 327 -0.12 11.50 -11.61
CA SER A 327 -1.51 11.68 -11.19
C SER A 327 -1.73 11.82 -9.67
N LYS A 328 -0.67 11.64 -8.86
CA LYS A 328 -0.70 11.77 -7.39
C LYS A 328 -0.04 13.06 -6.88
N VAL A 329 0.54 13.85 -7.78
CA VAL A 329 1.14 15.16 -7.49
C VAL A 329 0.03 16.16 -7.13
N GLY A 330 0.27 16.97 -6.09
CA GLY A 330 -0.69 17.97 -5.60
C GLY A 330 -1.90 17.36 -4.86
N ALA A 331 -2.04 16.03 -4.86
CA ALA A 331 -3.10 15.35 -4.14
C ALA A 331 -2.75 15.16 -2.66
N THR A 332 -3.77 15.21 -1.81
CA THR A 332 -3.70 14.78 -0.40
C THR A 332 -4.82 13.77 -0.17
N ASP A 333 -4.52 12.68 0.52
CA ASP A 333 -5.46 11.63 0.92
C ASP A 333 -5.66 11.62 2.45
N PHE A 334 -6.59 10.80 2.93
CA PHE A 334 -7.17 10.84 4.29
C PHE A 334 -6.18 10.87 5.46
N ALA A 335 -5.04 10.19 5.34
CA ALA A 335 -4.04 10.08 6.40
C ALA A 335 -2.64 10.45 5.90
N ARG A 336 -1.96 11.38 6.60
CA ARG A 336 -0.55 11.71 6.34
C ARG A 336 0.36 10.60 6.88
N VAL A 337 1.32 10.18 6.05
CA VAL A 337 2.37 9.22 6.36
C VAL A 337 3.57 9.93 6.99
N CYS A 338 4.07 10.96 6.32
CA CYS A 338 5.25 11.72 6.73
C CYS A 338 5.26 13.12 6.10
N GLU A 339 6.09 14.01 6.65
CA GLU A 339 6.49 15.25 6.00
C GLU A 339 7.51 14.96 4.88
N LEU A 340 7.72 15.92 3.98
CA LEU A 340 8.61 15.77 2.82
C LEU A 340 10.09 15.57 3.19
N ASP A 341 10.54 16.08 4.36
CA ASP A 341 11.92 15.92 4.86
C ASP A 341 12.27 14.47 5.25
N ALA A 342 11.32 13.54 5.18
CA ALA A 342 11.50 12.12 5.42
C ALA A 342 11.62 11.28 4.13
N VAL A 343 11.59 11.91 2.95
CA VAL A 343 11.78 11.26 1.64
C VAL A 343 13.17 11.64 1.11
N ASP A 344 14.00 10.65 0.77
CA ASP A 344 15.33 10.91 0.19
C ASP A 344 15.28 11.02 -1.34
N ALA A 345 14.36 10.29 -1.99
CA ALA A 345 14.21 10.30 -3.45
C ALA A 345 12.77 10.09 -3.91
N VAL A 346 12.39 10.72 -5.03
CA VAL A 346 11.12 10.51 -5.75
C VAL A 346 11.43 9.91 -7.12
N VAL A 347 10.75 8.82 -7.48
CA VAL A 347 10.85 8.22 -8.82
C VAL A 347 9.51 8.33 -9.51
N MET A 348 9.45 9.08 -10.61
CA MET A 348 8.20 9.38 -11.32
C MET A 348 8.35 9.40 -12.84
N ASP A 349 7.25 9.19 -13.55
CA ASP A 349 7.16 9.17 -15.01
C ASP A 349 7.26 10.57 -15.63
N GLU A 350 6.54 11.55 -15.08
CA GLU A 350 6.58 12.93 -15.54
C GLU A 350 6.74 13.88 -14.35
N ALA A 351 7.78 14.72 -14.40
CA ALA A 351 8.02 15.76 -13.42
C ALA A 351 7.67 17.13 -14.01
N THR A 352 6.75 17.84 -13.36
CA THR A 352 6.39 19.22 -13.67
C THR A 352 7.30 20.19 -12.93
N PRO A 353 7.42 21.47 -13.35
CA PRO A 353 8.26 22.46 -12.66
C PRO A 353 7.93 22.60 -11.17
N ALA A 354 6.65 22.51 -10.80
CA ALA A 354 6.23 22.54 -9.39
C ALA A 354 6.78 21.36 -8.56
N VAL A 355 6.96 20.17 -9.16
CA VAL A 355 7.60 19.03 -8.49
C VAL A 355 9.10 19.20 -8.42
N GLU A 356 9.72 19.78 -9.45
CA GLU A 356 11.16 20.09 -9.45
C GLU A 356 11.49 21.10 -8.34
N GLU A 357 10.70 22.17 -8.22
CA GLU A 357 10.79 23.15 -7.13
C GLU A 357 10.55 22.53 -5.75
N LEU A 358 9.51 21.69 -5.61
CA LEU A 358 9.20 21.01 -4.34
C LEU A 358 10.33 20.05 -3.91
N CYS A 359 10.85 19.23 -4.82
CA CYS A 359 11.96 18.34 -4.54
C CYS A 359 13.24 19.12 -4.18
N ALA A 360 13.54 20.21 -4.90
CA ALA A 360 14.69 21.06 -4.60
C ALA A 360 14.57 21.75 -3.22
N ALA A 361 13.38 22.23 -2.85
CA ALA A 361 13.13 22.88 -1.57
C ALA A 361 13.34 21.96 -0.35
N PHE A 362 13.13 20.65 -0.52
CA PHE A 362 13.25 19.64 0.54
C PHE A 362 14.50 18.74 0.42
N ASP A 363 15.44 19.04 -0.49
CA ASP A 363 16.68 18.26 -0.71
C ASP A 363 16.41 16.80 -1.14
N ILE A 364 15.35 16.60 -1.92
CA ILE A 364 14.87 15.30 -2.43
C ILE A 364 15.46 15.01 -3.81
N GLU A 365 16.07 13.84 -3.98
CA GLU A 365 16.58 13.38 -5.29
C GLU A 365 15.43 13.03 -6.24
N LEU A 366 15.20 13.86 -7.26
CA LEU A 366 14.18 13.64 -8.28
C LEU A 366 14.72 12.79 -9.44
N ILE A 367 14.17 11.59 -9.62
CA ILE A 367 14.57 10.62 -10.64
C ILE A 367 13.43 10.47 -11.65
N ARG A 368 13.68 10.88 -12.91
CA ARG A 368 12.73 10.71 -14.01
C ARG A 368 12.82 9.29 -14.57
N ALA A 369 11.67 8.64 -14.71
CA ALA A 369 11.54 7.35 -15.35
C ALA A 369 11.41 7.51 -16.88
N GLN A 370 12.07 6.62 -17.63
CA GLN A 370 12.10 6.60 -19.10
C GLN A 370 11.61 5.24 -19.64
#